data_AF-A0A7W4W795-F1
#
_entry.id   AF-A0A7W4W795-F1
#
_cell.length_a   1.000
_cell.length_b   1.000
_cell.length_c   1.000
_cell.angle_alpha   90.00
_cell.angle_beta   90.00
_cell.angle_gamma   90.00
#
_symmetry.space_group_name_H-M   'P 1'
#
loop_
_entity.id
_entity.type
_entity.pdbx_description
1 polymer ?
#
loop_
_entity_poly.entity_id
_entity_poly.type
_entity_poly.pdbx_seq_one_letter_code
_entity_poly.pdbx_strand_id
1 'polypeptide(L)'
;MAHRSFRIHLSDGRSFPGRTDHTLLRQLQDAGCRVPVACSNGNCGRCFARSDSGDQIPLCTTYAEADVALTLPFVAHWRRYRCQLIEARTGELVLRLPAGRITAEGDQWLVCSEAGIQNAALIRREGRVLRLACQDTTPHSMITVINVESATNGRYQLREGAHTLLRNLTASTARELQQSLIHYELSITH
;
A
#
# COMPACT_ATOMS: atom_id res chain seq x y z
N MET A 1 28.76 27.43 -5.10
CA MET A 1 27.79 27.19 -6.20
C MET A 1 26.40 27.41 -5.62
N ALA A 2 25.62 28.32 -6.18
CA ALA A 2 24.26 28.56 -5.69
C ALA A 2 23.41 27.31 -5.98
N HIS A 3 22.82 26.71 -4.95
CA HIS A 3 21.79 25.69 -5.12
C HIS A 3 20.64 26.32 -5.90
N ARG A 4 20.52 26.00 -7.19
CA ARG A 4 19.32 26.34 -7.96
C ARG A 4 18.16 25.62 -7.30
N SER A 5 17.27 26.39 -6.68
CA SER A 5 16.00 25.87 -6.18
C SER A 5 15.16 25.47 -7.38
N PHE A 6 14.77 24.21 -7.44
CA PHE A 6 13.78 23.72 -8.40
C PHE A 6 12.56 23.19 -7.66
N ARG A 7 11.47 22.93 -8.38
CA ARG A 7 10.20 22.46 -7.84
C ARG A 7 9.74 21.20 -8.53
N ILE A 8 9.05 20.37 -7.77
CA ILE A 8 8.31 19.22 -8.29
C ILE A 8 6.84 19.63 -8.34
N HIS A 9 6.25 19.55 -9.52
CA HIS A 9 4.85 19.85 -9.80
C HIS A 9 4.10 18.54 -10.04
N LEU A 10 2.97 18.37 -9.36
CA LEU A 10 2.09 17.22 -9.56
C LEU A 10 0.86 17.61 -10.38
N SER A 11 0.37 16.68 -11.19
CA SER A 11 -0.84 16.86 -12.00
C SER A 11 -2.10 17.14 -11.17
N ASP A 12 -2.08 16.85 -9.86
CA ASP A 12 -3.16 17.18 -8.91
C ASP A 12 -3.05 18.59 -8.31
N GLY A 13 -2.13 19.41 -8.82
CA GLY A 13 -1.92 20.79 -8.41
C GLY A 13 -0.99 20.98 -7.21
N ARG A 14 -0.57 19.90 -6.54
CA ARG A 14 0.43 20.00 -5.45
C ARG A 14 1.80 20.34 -6.02
N SER A 15 2.57 21.13 -5.27
CA SER A 15 3.98 21.38 -5.58
C SER A 15 4.82 21.51 -4.32
N PHE A 16 6.07 21.08 -4.39
CA PHE A 16 7.00 21.12 -3.27
C PHE A 16 8.44 21.41 -3.76
N PRO A 17 9.29 21.97 -2.90
CA PRO A 17 10.68 22.23 -3.25
C PRO A 17 11.42 20.93 -3.54
N GLY A 18 12.19 20.93 -4.62
CA GLY A 18 13.03 19.82 -5.03
C GLY A 18 14.36 19.79 -4.26
N ARG A 19 14.92 18.59 -4.15
CA ARG A 19 16.22 18.30 -3.54
C ARG A 19 17.07 17.49 -4.50
N THR A 20 18.31 17.90 -4.71
CA THR A 20 19.24 17.20 -5.62
C THR A 20 19.92 15.99 -4.97
N ASP A 21 19.86 15.87 -3.63
CA ASP A 21 20.47 14.78 -2.85
C ASP A 21 19.56 13.55 -2.69
N HIS A 22 18.34 13.57 -3.24
CA HIS A 22 17.35 12.51 -3.12
C HIS A 22 16.75 12.12 -4.46
N THR A 23 16.40 10.84 -4.61
CA THR A 23 15.58 10.38 -5.74
C THR A 23 14.19 11.01 -5.67
N LEU A 24 13.53 11.15 -6.83
CA LEU A 24 12.16 11.67 -6.90
C LEU A 24 11.19 10.87 -6.01
N LEU A 25 11.36 9.54 -5.92
CA LEU A 25 10.56 8.69 -5.06
C LEU A 25 10.69 9.10 -3.59
N ARG A 26 11.92 9.33 -3.11
CA ARG A 26 12.14 9.68 -1.71
C ARG A 26 11.60 11.08 -1.40
N GLN A 27 11.80 12.03 -2.30
CA GLN A 27 11.23 13.38 -2.18
C GLN A 27 9.70 13.36 -2.10
N LEU A 28 9.05 12.54 -2.92
CA LEU A 28 7.60 12.34 -2.89
C LEU A 28 7.11 11.73 -1.56
N GLN A 29 7.83 10.73 -1.04
CA GLN A 29 7.50 10.10 0.24
C GLN A 29 7.64 11.09 1.41
N ASP A 30 8.72 11.88 1.43
CA ASP A 30 8.95 12.91 2.46
C ASP A 30 7.90 14.03 2.38
N ALA A 31 7.42 14.35 1.17
CA ALA A 31 6.29 15.26 0.95
C ALA A 31 4.91 14.65 1.27
N GLY A 32 4.86 13.41 1.79
CA GLY A 32 3.63 12.71 2.15
C GLY A 32 2.78 12.27 0.94
N CYS A 33 3.36 12.25 -0.26
CA CYS A 33 2.66 11.76 -1.44
C CYS A 33 2.48 10.24 -1.38
N ARG A 34 1.30 9.77 -1.80
CA ARG A 34 1.09 8.34 -2.02
C ARG A 34 1.82 7.93 -3.29
N VAL A 35 2.78 7.03 -3.16
CA VAL A 35 3.52 6.41 -4.26
C VAL A 35 3.55 4.90 -4.05
N PRO A 36 3.59 4.09 -5.14
CA PRO A 36 3.70 2.64 -5.04
C PRO A 36 4.94 2.20 -4.25
N VAL A 37 4.85 1.02 -3.64
CA VAL A 37 6.02 0.38 -3.03
C VAL A 37 6.94 -0.07 -4.15
N ALA A 38 8.19 0.40 -4.15
CA ALA A 38 9.12 0.16 -5.24
C ALA A 38 10.37 -0.59 -4.75
N CYS A 39 10.94 -1.41 -5.63
CA CYS A 39 12.21 -2.11 -5.43
C CYS A 39 13.43 -1.19 -5.20
N SER A 40 13.27 0.12 -5.38
CA SER A 40 14.33 1.13 -5.23
C SER A 40 15.55 0.95 -6.15
N ASN A 41 15.44 0.17 -7.23
CA ASN A 41 16.53 -0.08 -8.18
C ASN A 41 16.08 0.01 -9.67
N GLY A 42 14.86 0.48 -9.94
CA GLY A 42 14.33 0.66 -11.29
C GLY A 42 13.74 -0.58 -11.96
N ASN A 43 13.97 -1.79 -11.44
CA ASN A 43 13.64 -3.03 -12.16
C ASN A 43 12.16 -3.44 -12.08
N CYS A 44 11.42 -3.05 -11.04
CA CYS A 44 10.05 -3.53 -10.83
C CYS A 44 8.98 -2.83 -11.68
N GLY A 45 9.29 -1.70 -12.34
CA GLY A 45 8.30 -0.95 -13.13
C GLY A 45 7.21 -0.22 -12.33
N ARG A 46 7.15 -0.35 -10.99
CA ARG A 46 6.00 0.09 -10.19
C ARG A 46 5.90 1.59 -9.98
N CYS A 47 7.04 2.26 -9.82
CA CYS A 47 7.09 3.69 -9.51
C CYS A 47 7.33 4.56 -10.76
N PHE A 48 6.88 4.14 -11.94
CA PHE A 48 7.02 4.97 -13.13
C PHE A 48 5.94 6.04 -13.14
N ALA A 49 6.35 7.30 -13.01
CA ALA A 49 5.49 8.45 -13.21
C ALA A 49 5.50 8.85 -14.69
N ARG A 50 4.51 9.63 -15.11
CA ARG A 50 4.50 10.22 -16.45
C ARG A 50 4.88 11.69 -16.38
N SER A 51 5.81 12.15 -17.21
CA SER A 51 6.08 13.58 -17.38
C SER A 51 5.03 14.27 -18.26
N ASP A 52 5.05 15.59 -18.33
CA ASP A 52 4.21 16.36 -19.26
C ASP A 52 4.51 16.03 -20.74
N SER A 53 5.74 15.64 -21.07
CA SER A 53 6.13 15.16 -22.40
C SER A 53 5.59 13.76 -22.72
N GLY A 54 5.02 13.05 -21.72
CA GLY A 54 4.52 11.69 -21.86
C GLY A 54 5.52 10.59 -21.49
N ASP A 55 6.77 10.96 -21.19
CA ASP A 55 7.83 10.02 -20.85
C ASP A 55 7.55 9.29 -19.53
N GLN A 56 7.98 8.03 -19.46
CA GLN A 56 7.87 7.20 -18.27
C GLN A 56 9.15 7.34 -17.41
N ILE A 57 9.03 8.00 -16.26
CA ILE A 57 10.15 8.33 -15.37
C ILE A 57 10.19 7.37 -14.18
N PRO A 58 11.26 6.57 -14.00
CA PRO A 58 11.42 5.71 -12.83
C PRO A 58 11.76 6.55 -11.58
N LEU A 59 10.75 6.86 -10.77
CA LEU A 59 10.91 7.73 -9.60
C LEU A 59 12.03 7.28 -8.64
N CYS A 60 12.28 5.97 -8.54
CA CYS A 60 13.21 5.42 -7.56
C CYS A 60 14.69 5.49 -7.93
N THR A 61 15.02 5.80 -9.18
CA THR A 61 16.41 5.95 -9.65
C THR A 61 16.68 7.33 -10.25
N THR A 62 15.64 8.09 -10.57
CA THR A 62 15.78 9.45 -11.11
C THR A 62 16.04 10.48 -10.01
N TYR A 63 17.07 11.30 -10.21
CA TYR A 63 17.33 12.55 -9.50
C TYR A 63 16.97 13.70 -10.43
N ALA A 64 16.31 14.74 -9.90
CA ALA A 64 15.99 15.94 -10.66
C ALA A 64 16.92 17.09 -10.23
N GLU A 65 17.30 17.91 -11.21
CA GLU A 65 18.13 19.11 -11.03
C GLU A 65 17.43 20.38 -11.55
N ALA A 66 16.22 20.22 -12.10
CA ALA A 66 15.40 21.28 -12.66
C ALA A 66 13.93 20.98 -12.40
N ASP A 67 13.08 21.98 -12.64
CA ASP A 67 11.64 21.85 -12.43
C ASP A 67 11.09 20.66 -13.22
N VAL A 68 10.28 19.84 -12.55
CA VAL A 68 9.71 18.64 -13.15
C VAL A 68 8.22 18.57 -12.85
N ALA A 69 7.45 18.31 -13.90
CA ALA A 69 6.02 18.05 -13.79
C ALA A 69 5.76 16.55 -13.94
N LEU A 70 5.00 15.99 -13.00
CA LEU A 70 4.77 14.56 -12.86
C LEU A 70 3.28 14.26 -12.65
N THR A 71 2.77 13.34 -13.46
CA THR A 71 1.57 12.57 -13.14
C THR A 71 2.00 11.31 -12.41
N LEU A 72 1.67 11.22 -11.12
CA LEU A 72 2.04 10.05 -10.31
C LEU A 72 1.30 8.79 -10.80
N PRO A 73 1.95 7.62 -10.71
CA PRO A 73 1.25 6.36 -10.95
C PRO A 73 0.07 6.22 -10.00
N PHE A 74 -1.00 5.59 -10.49
CA PHE A 74 -2.16 5.30 -9.66
C PHE A 74 -1.74 4.45 -8.44
N VAL A 75 -2.12 4.89 -7.25
CA VAL A 75 -1.89 4.13 -6.02
C VAL A 75 -3.24 3.65 -5.49
N ALA A 76 -3.39 2.35 -5.45
CA ALA A 76 -4.57 1.70 -4.92
C ALA A 76 -4.81 2.07 -3.45
N HIS A 77 -6.08 2.24 -3.09
CA HIS A 77 -6.52 2.60 -1.75
C HIS A 77 -6.52 1.36 -0.84
N TRP A 78 -5.33 0.97 -0.37
CA TRP A 78 -5.20 -0.01 0.68
C TRP A 78 -4.07 0.36 1.64
N ARG A 79 -4.12 -0.21 2.84
CA ARG A 79 -3.17 0.04 3.92
C ARG A 79 -2.72 -1.28 4.53
N ARG A 80 -1.42 -1.37 4.82
CA ARG A 80 -0.83 -2.46 5.59
C ARG A 80 -0.51 -1.98 7.00
N TYR A 81 -0.91 -2.77 7.98
CA TYR A 81 -0.62 -2.55 9.37
C TYR A 81 0.08 -3.78 9.94
N ARG A 82 1.17 -3.57 10.69
CA ARG A 82 1.77 -4.61 11.51
C ARG A 82 1.20 -4.47 12.91
N CYS A 83 0.32 -5.37 13.28
CA CYS A 83 -0.48 -5.31 14.49
C CYS A 83 0.08 -6.25 15.55
N GLN A 84 -0.08 -5.88 16.83
CA GLN A 84 0.18 -6.80 17.94
C GLN A 84 -1.08 -7.63 18.20
N LEU A 85 -0.94 -8.95 18.28
CA LEU A 85 -2.00 -9.84 18.74
C LEU A 85 -2.18 -9.64 20.25
N ILE A 86 -3.39 -9.22 20.65
CA ILE A 86 -3.79 -9.14 22.06
C ILE A 86 -4.37 -10.48 22.49
N GLU A 87 -5.26 -11.05 21.68
CA GLU A 87 -5.99 -12.27 21.98
C GLU A 87 -6.41 -12.98 20.69
N ALA A 88 -6.25 -14.30 20.65
CA ALA A 88 -6.78 -15.17 19.60
C ALA A 88 -7.80 -16.14 20.22
N ARG A 89 -9.01 -16.14 19.69
CA ARG A 89 -10.08 -17.08 20.03
C ARG A 89 -10.54 -17.78 18.75
N THR A 90 -11.19 -18.92 18.89
CA THR A 90 -11.77 -19.61 17.73
C THR A 90 -12.71 -18.68 16.95
N GLY A 91 -12.31 -18.28 15.76
CA GLY A 91 -13.08 -17.40 14.88
C GLY A 91 -12.94 -15.89 15.13
N GLU A 92 -12.13 -15.45 16.10
CA GLU A 92 -11.94 -14.03 16.42
C GLU A 92 -10.47 -13.70 16.76
N LEU A 93 -9.97 -12.62 16.18
CA LEU A 93 -8.68 -12.03 16.52
C LEU A 93 -8.87 -10.62 17.09
N VAL A 94 -8.24 -10.36 18.24
CA VAL A 94 -8.16 -9.04 18.86
C VAL A 94 -6.75 -8.49 18.65
N LEU A 95 -6.64 -7.41 17.88
CA LEU A 95 -5.38 -6.87 17.40
C LEU A 95 -5.21 -5.41 17.83
N ARG A 96 -3.98 -5.00 18.11
CA ARG A 96 -3.60 -3.60 18.34
C ARG A 96 -2.87 -3.04 17.12
N LEU A 97 -3.44 -2.01 16.52
CA LEU A 97 -2.81 -1.26 15.44
C LEU A 97 -1.56 -0.49 15.92
N PRO A 98 -0.58 -0.24 15.04
CA PRO A 98 0.61 0.56 15.37
C PRO A 98 0.25 1.99 15.77
N ALA A 99 1.19 2.70 16.39
CA ALA A 99 1.00 4.11 16.72
C ALA A 99 1.01 4.97 15.45
N GLY A 100 0.26 6.07 15.46
CA GLY A 100 0.23 7.04 14.34
C GLY A 100 -1.14 7.17 13.68
N ARG A 101 -1.16 7.85 12.52
CA ARG A 101 -2.38 8.12 11.76
C ARG A 101 -2.87 6.83 11.08
N ILE A 102 -3.98 6.31 11.56
CA ILE A 102 -4.62 5.10 11.03
C ILE A 102 -5.84 5.52 10.21
N THR A 103 -5.77 5.29 8.90
CA THR A 103 -6.92 5.38 7.99
C THR A 103 -7.41 3.97 7.71
N ALA A 104 -8.21 3.42 8.63
CA ALA A 104 -8.88 2.15 8.48
C ALA A 104 -10.28 2.40 7.91
N GLU A 105 -10.31 2.96 6.70
CA GLU A 105 -11.52 3.40 6.00
C GLU A 105 -12.03 2.35 5.00
N GLY A 106 -11.23 1.32 4.70
CA GLY A 106 -11.65 0.22 3.86
C GLY A 106 -12.64 -0.71 4.57
N ASP A 107 -13.51 -1.30 3.80
CA ASP A 107 -14.56 -2.24 4.22
C ASP A 107 -14.10 -3.71 4.15
N GLN A 108 -12.98 -3.99 3.48
CA GLN A 108 -12.42 -5.32 3.35
C GLN A 108 -11.10 -5.46 4.10
N TRP A 109 -10.90 -6.63 4.71
CA TRP A 109 -9.74 -6.91 5.54
C TRP A 109 -9.12 -8.26 5.18
N LEU A 110 -7.79 -8.29 5.14
CA LEU A 110 -7.00 -9.52 5.09
C LEU A 110 -6.15 -9.63 6.34
N VAL A 111 -6.08 -10.84 6.88
CA VAL A 111 -5.11 -11.25 7.88
C VAL A 111 -4.03 -12.06 7.17
N CYS A 112 -2.79 -11.65 7.34
CA CYS A 112 -1.62 -12.30 6.77
C CYS A 112 -0.73 -12.79 7.92
N SER A 113 -0.65 -14.11 8.07
CA SER A 113 0.20 -14.79 9.05
C SER A 113 1.06 -15.84 8.34
N GLU A 114 1.86 -16.58 9.10
CA GLU A 114 2.62 -17.71 8.55
C GLU A 114 1.72 -18.85 8.06
N ALA A 115 0.48 -18.95 8.56
CA ALA A 115 -0.47 -19.96 8.12
C ALA A 115 -1.07 -19.64 6.73
N GLY A 116 -0.87 -18.41 6.24
CA GLY A 116 -1.36 -17.97 4.94
C GLY A 116 -2.11 -16.64 5.02
N ILE A 117 -2.88 -16.36 3.97
CA ILE A 117 -3.65 -15.13 3.83
C ILE A 117 -5.13 -15.48 3.93
N GLN A 118 -5.84 -14.85 4.85
CA GLN A 118 -7.27 -15.10 5.05
C GLN A 118 -8.05 -13.80 4.94
N ASN A 119 -9.29 -13.89 4.43
CA ASN A 119 -10.22 -12.79 4.57
C ASN A 119 -10.66 -12.66 6.03
N ALA A 120 -10.92 -11.44 6.44
CA ALA A 120 -11.46 -11.14 7.76
C ALA A 120 -12.58 -10.11 7.65
N ALA A 121 -13.52 -10.17 8.59
CA ALA A 121 -14.56 -9.15 8.73
C ALA A 121 -14.32 -8.32 9.99
N LEU A 122 -14.42 -7.00 9.89
CA LEU A 122 -14.34 -6.14 11.07
C LEU A 122 -15.60 -6.30 11.92
N ILE A 123 -15.44 -6.82 13.13
CA ILE A 123 -16.52 -6.91 14.13
C ILE A 123 -16.67 -5.55 14.81
N ARG A 124 -15.55 -5.02 15.32
CA ARG A 124 -15.53 -3.75 16.05
C ARG A 124 -14.15 -3.11 16.02
N ARG A 125 -14.13 -1.79 16.10
CA ARG A 125 -12.94 -0.99 16.36
C ARG A 125 -13.15 -0.10 17.56
N GLU A 126 -12.20 -0.14 18.50
CA GLU A 126 -12.14 0.73 19.68
C GLU A 126 -10.78 1.44 19.69
N GLY A 127 -10.74 2.63 19.11
CA GLY A 127 -9.50 3.39 18.91
C GLY A 127 -8.49 2.63 18.07
N ARG A 128 -7.45 2.09 18.73
CA ARG A 128 -6.37 1.29 18.12
C ARG A 128 -6.58 -0.22 18.23
N VAL A 129 -7.63 -0.67 18.91
CA VAL A 129 -7.95 -2.10 19.03
C VAL A 129 -8.95 -2.47 17.93
N LEU A 130 -8.61 -3.50 17.16
CA LEU A 130 -9.45 -4.12 16.14
C LEU A 130 -9.90 -5.49 16.61
N ARG A 131 -11.16 -5.81 16.38
CA ARG A 131 -11.71 -7.16 16.51
C ARG A 131 -12.11 -7.64 15.13
N LEU A 132 -11.48 -8.71 14.67
CA LEU A 132 -11.67 -9.27 13.36
C LEU A 132 -12.24 -10.69 13.49
N ALA A 133 -13.31 -10.99 12.75
CA ALA A 133 -13.75 -12.37 12.56
C ALA A 133 -12.81 -13.03 11.54
N CYS A 134 -12.06 -14.02 11.99
CA CYS A 134 -11.04 -14.72 11.19
C CYS A 134 -10.79 -16.10 11.81
N GLN A 135 -10.58 -17.12 10.97
CA GLN A 135 -10.30 -18.48 11.45
C GLN A 135 -8.82 -18.73 11.76
N ASP A 136 -7.98 -17.68 11.70
CA ASP A 136 -6.57 -17.77 12.01
C ASP A 136 -6.36 -18.05 13.51
N THR A 137 -5.63 -19.13 13.80
CA THR A 137 -5.28 -19.59 15.15
C THR A 137 -3.80 -19.37 15.45
N THR A 138 -3.13 -18.48 14.70
CA THR A 138 -1.70 -18.23 14.83
C THR A 138 -1.29 -17.88 16.27
N PRO A 139 -0.23 -18.51 16.80
CA PRO A 139 0.28 -18.19 18.13
C PRO A 139 1.12 -16.91 18.14
N HIS A 140 1.28 -16.24 17.00
CA HIS A 140 2.24 -15.14 16.85
C HIS A 140 1.76 -13.84 17.49
N SER A 141 2.66 -13.21 18.23
CA SER A 141 2.40 -11.90 18.86
C SER A 141 2.26 -10.76 17.87
N MET A 142 2.70 -10.93 16.62
CA MET A 142 2.64 -9.90 15.58
C MET A 142 2.00 -10.46 14.31
N ILE A 143 0.96 -9.77 13.82
CA ILE A 143 0.18 -10.17 12.65
C ILE A 143 0.14 -9.01 11.65
N THR A 144 0.28 -9.32 10.37
CA THR A 144 0.09 -8.31 9.32
C THR A 144 -1.38 -8.27 8.92
N VAL A 145 -1.95 -7.07 8.87
CA VAL A 145 -3.32 -6.85 8.43
C VAL A 145 -3.32 -5.90 7.25
N ILE A 146 -4.10 -6.21 6.23
CA ILE A 146 -4.31 -5.35 5.07
C ILE A 146 -5.76 -4.88 5.07
N ASN A 147 -5.97 -3.57 5.03
CA ASN A 147 -7.28 -2.95 4.87
C ASN A 147 -7.40 -2.43 3.43
N VAL A 148 -8.46 -2.83 2.74
CA VAL A 148 -8.71 -2.48 1.34
C VAL A 148 -10.10 -1.86 1.24
N GLU A 149 -10.19 -0.77 0.48
CA GLU A 149 -11.46 -0.16 0.13
C GLU A 149 -12.04 -0.86 -1.11
N SER A 150 -13.28 -1.36 -1.01
CA SER A 150 -14.02 -1.88 -2.15
C SER A 150 -14.41 -0.74 -3.09
N ALA A 151 -14.40 -1.03 -4.39
CA ALA A 151 -14.86 -0.10 -5.41
C ALA A 151 -16.27 -0.48 -5.84
N THR A 152 -17.21 0.47 -5.82
CA THR A 152 -18.61 0.25 -6.23
C THR A 152 -18.73 -0.33 -7.65
N ASN A 153 -17.79 0.02 -8.55
CA ASN A 153 -17.71 -0.49 -9.92
C ASN A 153 -16.60 -1.54 -10.12
N GLY A 154 -16.03 -2.05 -9.03
CA GLY A 154 -14.97 -3.05 -9.08
C GLY A 154 -15.49 -4.40 -9.58
N ARG A 155 -14.75 -4.99 -10.53
CA ARG A 155 -15.08 -6.31 -11.11
C ARG A 155 -14.03 -7.37 -10.83
N TYR A 156 -12.91 -6.96 -10.25
CA TYR A 156 -11.77 -7.83 -9.99
C TYR A 156 -11.85 -8.42 -8.59
N GLN A 157 -11.25 -9.59 -8.44
CA GLN A 157 -11.16 -10.34 -7.20
C GLN A 157 -9.71 -10.70 -6.95
N LEU A 158 -9.30 -10.70 -5.69
CA LEU A 158 -8.05 -11.31 -5.26
C LEU A 158 -8.37 -12.72 -4.76
N ARG A 159 -7.67 -13.73 -5.27
CA ARG A 159 -7.92 -15.14 -4.98
C ARG A 159 -6.65 -15.87 -4.57
N GLU A 160 -6.79 -16.87 -3.72
CA GLU A 160 -5.78 -17.88 -3.38
C GLU A 160 -6.32 -19.26 -3.79
N GLY A 161 -5.76 -19.83 -4.85
CA GLY A 161 -6.35 -21.00 -5.53
C GLY A 161 -7.84 -20.80 -5.83
N ALA A 162 -8.69 -21.65 -5.27
CA ALA A 162 -10.15 -21.55 -5.39
C ALA A 162 -10.78 -20.47 -4.47
N HIS A 163 -10.10 -20.08 -3.39
CA HIS A 163 -10.62 -19.20 -2.35
C HIS A 163 -10.59 -17.74 -2.78
N THR A 164 -11.69 -17.02 -2.54
CA THR A 164 -11.76 -15.58 -2.83
C THR A 164 -11.44 -14.78 -1.57
N LEU A 165 -10.32 -14.07 -1.59
CA LEU A 165 -9.84 -13.26 -0.47
C LEU A 165 -10.50 -11.88 -0.44
N LEU A 166 -10.57 -11.21 -1.60
CA LEU A 166 -11.18 -9.88 -1.75
C LEU A 166 -12.05 -9.81 -3.01
N ARG A 167 -13.04 -8.92 -3.02
CA ARG A 167 -14.00 -8.72 -4.12
C ARG A 167 -14.18 -7.26 -4.44
N ASN A 168 -14.80 -6.96 -5.58
CA ASN A 168 -15.15 -5.61 -6.00
C ASN A 168 -13.93 -4.68 -6.04
N LEU A 169 -12.79 -5.20 -6.51
CA LEU A 169 -11.58 -4.41 -6.71
C LEU A 169 -11.59 -3.78 -8.10
N THR A 170 -10.97 -2.62 -8.24
CA THR A 170 -10.55 -2.13 -9.56
C THR A 170 -9.40 -2.99 -10.09
N ALA A 171 -9.18 -3.00 -11.41
CA ALA A 171 -8.07 -3.72 -12.03
C ALA A 171 -6.70 -3.29 -11.43
N SER A 172 -6.55 -1.98 -11.20
CA SER A 172 -5.34 -1.39 -10.64
C SER A 172 -5.12 -1.78 -9.19
N THR A 173 -6.18 -1.80 -8.36
CA THR A 173 -6.09 -2.25 -6.96
C THR A 173 -5.74 -3.72 -6.85
N ALA A 174 -6.40 -4.58 -7.64
CA ALA A 174 -6.10 -6.01 -7.64
C ALA A 174 -4.64 -6.29 -8.04
N ARG A 175 -4.18 -5.67 -9.14
CA ARG A 175 -2.80 -5.83 -9.62
C ARG A 175 -1.77 -5.36 -8.61
N GLU A 176 -1.96 -4.17 -8.03
CA GLU A 176 -1.01 -3.60 -7.07
C GLU A 176 -0.98 -4.38 -5.75
N LEU A 177 -2.12 -4.88 -5.27
CA LEU A 177 -2.17 -5.77 -4.11
C LEU A 177 -1.43 -7.07 -4.36
N GLN A 178 -1.68 -7.74 -5.49
CA GLN A 178 -1.02 -8.99 -5.84
C GLN A 178 0.50 -8.82 -5.92
N GLN A 179 0.97 -7.76 -6.59
CA GLN A 179 2.39 -7.45 -6.68
C GLN A 179 3.02 -7.09 -5.31
N SER A 180 2.26 -6.41 -4.46
CA SER A 180 2.74 -6.06 -3.11
C SER A 180 2.83 -7.26 -2.19
N LEU A 181 1.87 -8.19 -2.25
CA LEU A 181 1.89 -9.42 -1.46
C LEU A 181 3.13 -10.26 -1.81
N ILE A 182 3.42 -10.43 -3.11
CA ILE A 182 4.65 -11.09 -3.59
C ILE A 182 5.89 -10.39 -3.05
N HIS A 183 5.95 -9.06 -3.13
CA HIS A 183 7.10 -8.29 -2.64
C HIS A 183 7.32 -8.42 -1.13
N TYR A 184 6.26 -8.63 -0.36
CA TYR A 184 6.35 -8.85 1.08
C TYR A 184 6.56 -10.31 1.48
N GLU A 185 6.82 -11.19 0.50
CA GLU A 185 6.97 -12.64 0.72
C GLU A 185 5.71 -13.26 1.36
N LEU A 186 4.57 -12.58 1.23
CA LEU A 186 3.26 -13.11 1.61
C LEU A 186 2.74 -13.89 0.40
N SER A 187 3.09 -15.17 0.29
CA SER A 187 2.68 -15.99 -0.83
C SER A 187 1.19 -16.32 -0.72
N ILE A 188 0.43 -15.89 -1.72
CA ILE A 188 -0.80 -16.54 -2.12
C ILE A 188 -0.37 -17.87 -2.72
N THR A 189 -0.55 -18.96 -1.98
CA THR A 189 -0.21 -20.30 -2.46
C THR A 189 -1.16 -20.67 -3.59
N HIS A 190 -0.61 -21.00 -4.76
CA HIS A 190 -1.38 -21.33 -5.97
C HIS A 190 -2.16 -22.63 -5.84
#